data_AF-A0AAW8KM76-F1
#
_entry.id   AF-A0AAW8KM76-F1
#
_cell.length_a   1.000
_cell.length_b   1.000
_cell.length_c   1.000
_cell.angle_alpha   90.00
_cell.angle_beta   90.00
_cell.angle_gamma   90.00
#
_symmetry.space_group_name_H-M   'P 1'
#
loop_
_entity.id
_entity.type
_entity.pdbx_description
1 polymer ?
#
loop_
_entity_poly.entity_id
_entity_poly.type
_entity_poly.pdbx_seq_one_letter_code
_entity_poly.pdbx_strand_id
1 'polypeptide(L)'
;IYLDAISNFPLQVLDSIFKKGTSFAIKVGQKIVELDENPFELTGFSEQESLLPLDQHTHHAYRLLMEYFCFPEKFNYLKLDLGFLKR
;
A
#
# COMPACT_ATOMS: atom_id res chain seq x y z
N ILE A 1 2.75 6.56 -2.76
CA ILE A 1 1.45 7.19 -3.08
C ILE A 1 0.62 7.16 -1.81
N TYR A 2 0.01 8.28 -1.42
CA TYR A 2 -0.88 8.34 -0.26
C TYR A 2 -2.33 8.43 -0.74
N LEU A 3 -3.22 7.59 -0.20
CA LEU A 3 -4.65 7.62 -0.49
C LEU A 3 -5.35 8.63 0.44
N ASP A 4 -5.37 9.90 0.02
CA ASP A 4 -6.04 10.97 0.75
C ASP A 4 -7.55 11.00 0.44
N ALA A 5 -8.35 10.36 1.28
CA ALA A 5 -9.79 10.32 1.13
C ALA A 5 -10.52 10.19 2.48
N ILE A 6 -11.80 10.53 2.46
CA ILE A 6 -12.66 10.51 3.64
C ILE A 6 -13.19 9.10 3.94
N SER A 7 -13.46 8.84 5.22
CA SER A 7 -14.15 7.63 5.70
C SER A 7 -13.42 6.34 5.27
N ASN A 8 -14.16 5.34 4.77
CA ASN A 8 -13.62 4.04 4.39
C ASN A 8 -13.20 3.95 2.91
N PHE A 9 -13.17 5.08 2.18
CA PHE A 9 -12.83 5.06 0.76
C PHE A 9 -11.42 4.53 0.46
N PRO A 10 -10.37 4.85 1.24
CA PRO A 10 -9.04 4.24 1.05
C PRO A 10 -9.10 2.71 1.10
N LEU A 11 -9.85 2.13 2.04
CA LEU A 11 -10.01 0.68 2.16
C LEU A 11 -10.66 0.07 0.92
N GLN A 12 -11.70 0.71 0.36
CA GLN A 12 -12.35 0.25 -0.87
C GLN A 12 -11.41 0.29 -2.08
N VAL A 13 -10.56 1.32 -2.17
CA VAL A 13 -9.53 1.41 -3.21
C VAL A 13 -8.47 0.33 -3.02
N LEU A 14 -8.00 0.10 -1.79
CA LEU A 14 -7.05 -0.99 -1.49
C LEU A 14 -7.64 -2.35 -1.87
N ASP A 15 -8.86 -2.64 -1.44
CA ASP A 15 -9.58 -3.87 -1.81
C ASP A 15 -9.64 -4.03 -3.33
N SER A 16 -9.94 -2.96 -4.06
CA SER A 16 -10.01 -2.99 -5.53
C SER A 16 -8.65 -3.22 -6.17
N ILE A 17 -7.59 -2.59 -5.67
CA ILE A 17 -6.21 -2.75 -6.18
C ILE A 17 -5.73 -4.19 -6.01
N PHE A 18 -5.98 -4.81 -4.86
CA PHE A 18 -5.47 -6.15 -4.54
C PHE A 18 -6.45 -7.29 -4.84
N LYS A 19 -7.65 -6.98 -5.35
CA LYS A 19 -8.63 -7.98 -5.79
C LYS A 19 -8.07 -8.80 -6.96
N LYS A 20 -8.30 -10.12 -6.90
CA LYS A 20 -8.02 -11.01 -8.04
C LYS A 20 -8.80 -10.56 -9.28
N GLY A 21 -8.09 -10.38 -10.39
CA GLY A 21 -8.66 -9.93 -11.67
C GLY A 21 -8.52 -8.44 -11.94
N THR A 22 -7.98 -7.65 -11.01
CA THR A 22 -7.58 -6.27 -11.28
C THR A 22 -6.33 -6.27 -12.16
N SER A 23 -6.38 -5.54 -13.28
CA SER A 23 -5.24 -5.33 -14.18
C SER A 23 -4.80 -3.87 -14.15
N PHE A 24 -3.56 -3.62 -14.57
CA PHE A 24 -2.97 -2.28 -14.59
C PHE A 24 -2.37 -2.03 -15.96
N ALA A 25 -2.50 -0.80 -16.44
CA ALA A 25 -1.95 -0.37 -17.71
C ALA A 25 -1.37 1.04 -17.59
N ILE A 26 -0.32 1.32 -18.36
CA ILE A 26 0.25 2.65 -18.49
C ILE A 26 -0.06 3.20 -19.87
N LYS A 27 -0.56 4.43 -19.89
CA LYS A 27 -0.82 5.17 -21.11
C LYS A 27 0.27 6.22 -21.32
N VAL A 28 1.01 6.10 -22.43
CA VAL A 28 2.01 7.08 -22.87
C VAL A 28 1.56 7.62 -24.23
N GLY A 29 1.00 8.83 -24.24
CA GLY A 29 0.36 9.40 -25.42
C GLY A 29 -0.82 8.54 -25.89
N GLN A 30 -0.70 7.94 -27.07
CA GLN A 30 -1.70 7.01 -27.63
C GLN A 30 -1.37 5.53 -27.36
N LYS A 31 -0.17 5.21 -26.88
CA LYS A 31 0.24 3.83 -26.60
C LYS A 31 -0.25 3.42 -25.21
N ILE A 32 -0.87 2.25 -25.12
CA ILE A 32 -1.22 1.60 -23.85
C ILE A 32 -0.32 0.37 -23.72
N VAL A 33 0.29 0.21 -22.55
CA VAL A 33 1.12 -0.94 -22.18
C VAL A 33 0.49 -1.56 -20.94
N GLU A 34 -0.05 -2.77 -21.10
CA GLU A 34 -0.53 -3.57 -19.98
C GLU A 34 0.65 -4.05 -19.13
N LEU A 35 0.46 -4.10 -17.81
CA LEU A 35 1.42 -4.66 -16.88
C LEU A 35 1.03 -6.11 -16.57
N ASP A 36 2.04 -6.98 -16.52
CA ASP A 36 1.82 -8.40 -16.21
C ASP A 36 1.43 -8.63 -14.74
N GLU A 37 1.87 -7.75 -13.84
CA GLU A 37 1.65 -7.85 -12.39
C GLU A 37 1.15 -6.54 -11.79
N ASN A 38 0.57 -6.62 -10.59
CA ASN A 38 0.16 -5.46 -9.82
C ASN A 38 1.41 -4.66 -9.40
N PRO A 39 1.55 -3.40 -9.83
CA PRO A 39 2.73 -2.60 -9.50
C PRO A 39 2.66 -2.01 -8.09
N PHE A 40 1.60 -2.25 -7.32
CA PHE A 40 1.41 -1.70 -5.99
C PHE A 40 1.73 -2.70 -4.88
N GLU A 41 2.44 -2.22 -3.86
CA GLU A 41 2.72 -2.92 -2.61
C GLU A 41 2.16 -2.12 -1.43
N LEU A 42 1.64 -2.83 -0.44
CA LEU A 42 1.30 -2.24 0.86
C LEU A 42 2.57 -1.84 1.62
N THR A 43 2.47 -0.76 2.39
CA THR A 43 3.56 -0.25 3.22
C THR A 43 3.09 -0.05 4.67
N GLY A 44 4.03 0.18 5.59
CA GLY A 44 3.72 0.46 6.98
C GLY A 44 3.59 -0.78 7.88
N PHE A 45 3.87 -1.97 7.36
CA PHE A 45 3.83 -3.22 8.13
C PHE A 45 5.20 -3.59 8.71
N SER A 46 6.30 -3.15 8.10
CA SER A 46 7.64 -3.50 8.58
C SER A 46 7.98 -2.79 9.90
N GLU A 47 9.01 -3.29 10.59
CA GLU A 47 9.52 -2.66 11.81
C GLU A 47 10.28 -1.36 11.52
N GLN A 48 10.93 -1.27 10.36
CA GLN A 48 11.64 -0.07 9.92
C GLN A 48 10.69 1.10 9.63
N GLU A 49 9.41 0.79 9.40
CA GLU A 49 8.34 1.75 9.19
C GLU A 49 7.54 2.03 10.48
N SER A 50 7.99 1.60 11.66
CA SER A 50 7.26 1.84 12.93
C SER A 50 7.09 3.34 13.19
N LEU A 51 5.89 3.73 13.60
CA LEU A 51 5.62 5.07 14.15
C LEU A 51 5.76 5.07 15.68
N LEU A 52 5.43 3.95 16.31
CA LEU A 52 5.54 3.79 17.75
C LEU A 52 6.91 3.22 18.14
N PRO A 53 7.44 3.58 19.32
CA PRO A 53 8.70 3.03 19.81
C PRO A 53 8.65 1.51 19.86
N LEU A 54 9.72 0.87 19.40
CA LEU A 54 9.88 -0.57 19.50
C LEU A 54 10.30 -0.93 20.93
N ASP A 55 9.44 -1.62 21.66
CA ASP A 55 9.82 -2.34 22.88
C ASP A 55 10.28 -3.74 22.49
N GLN A 56 11.44 -4.16 23.00
CA GLN A 56 12.06 -5.47 22.70
C GLN A 56 11.18 -6.65 23.13
N HIS A 57 10.17 -6.40 23.97
CA HIS A 57 9.21 -7.39 24.45
C HIS A 57 7.85 -7.34 23.72
N THR A 58 7.61 -6.34 22.88
CA THR A 58 6.33 -6.20 22.18
C THR A 58 6.33 -7.01 20.90
N HIS A 59 5.43 -7.98 20.82
CA HIS A 59 5.28 -8.79 19.61
C HIS A 59 4.70 -7.95 18.45
N HIS A 60 5.26 -8.14 17.26
CA HIS A 60 4.98 -7.37 16.04
C HIS A 60 3.48 -7.14 15.75
N ALA A 61 2.65 -8.17 15.91
CA ALA A 61 1.20 -8.07 15.67
C ALA A 61 0.49 -7.08 16.63
N TYR A 62 0.91 -6.99 17.89
CA TYR A 62 0.32 -6.03 18.84
C TYR A 62 0.70 -4.59 18.49
N ARG A 63 1.94 -4.37 18.05
CA ARG A 63 2.37 -3.07 17.51
C ARG A 63 1.48 -2.65 16.35
N LEU A 64 1.26 -3.53 15.36
CA LEU A 64 0.42 -3.21 14.19
C LEU A 64 -1.02 -2.89 14.58
N LEU A 65 -1.62 -3.65 15.51
CA LEU A 65 -2.96 -3.35 16.02
C LEU A 65 -3.01 -1.98 16.70
N MET A 66 -2.02 -1.68 17.55
CA MET A 66 -1.92 -0.39 18.23
C MET A 66 -1.73 0.76 17.23
N GLU A 67 -0.84 0.61 16.25
CA GLU A 67 -0.64 1.59 15.18
C GLU A 67 -1.90 1.77 14.33
N TYR A 68 -2.68 0.72 14.07
CA TYR A 68 -3.93 0.83 13.34
C TYR A 68 -4.97 1.67 14.08
N PHE A 69 -5.05 1.56 15.40
CA PHE A 69 -5.97 2.36 16.21
C PHE A 69 -5.48 3.79 16.47
N CYS A 70 -4.16 4.00 16.60
CA CYS A 70 -3.60 5.31 16.89
C CYS A 70 -3.33 6.16 15.63
N PHE A 71 -2.90 5.53 14.54
CA PHE A 71 -2.44 6.16 13.30
C PHE A 71 -2.91 5.37 12.06
N PRO A 72 -4.23 5.22 11.84
CA PRO A 72 -4.77 4.41 10.74
C PRO A 72 -4.27 4.88 9.37
N GLU A 73 -4.01 6.18 9.19
CA GLU A 73 -3.56 6.79 7.93
C GLU A 73 -2.22 6.24 7.45
N LYS A 74 -1.41 5.68 8.35
CA LYS A 74 -0.14 5.00 8.00
C LYS A 74 -0.36 3.88 6.98
N PHE A 75 -1.48 3.18 7.06
CA PHE A 75 -1.80 2.04 6.19
C PHE A 75 -2.43 2.46 4.86
N ASN A 76 -2.64 3.77 4.64
CA ASN A 76 -3.14 4.32 3.37
C ASN A 76 -2.01 4.62 2.37
N TYR A 77 -0.76 4.25 2.68
CA TYR A 77 0.38 4.41 1.80
C TYR A 77 0.58 3.16 0.92
N LEU A 78 0.73 3.40 -0.38
CA LEU A 78 1.08 2.42 -1.38
C LEU A 78 2.47 2.73 -1.95
N LYS A 79 3.30 1.71 -2.07
CA LYS A 79 4.54 1.77 -2.86
C LYS A 79 4.20 1.36 -4.29
N LEU A 80 4.61 2.18 -5.25
CA LEU A 80 4.52 1.86 -6.67
C LEU A 80 5.90 1.33 -7.11
N ASP A 81 5.99 0.05 -7.45
CA ASP A 81 7.19 -0.52 -8.04
C ASP A 81 7.30 -0.10 -9.50
N LEU A 82 8.40 0.57 -9.86
CA LEU A 82 8.69 1.03 -11.21
C LEU A 82 9.56 0.04 -12.00
N GLY A 83 9.79 -1.18 -11.50
CA GLY A 83 10.54 -2.22 -12.18
C GLY A 83 10.08 -2.49 -13.61
N PHE A 84 8.77 -2.33 -13.88
CA PHE A 84 8.18 -2.47 -15.21
C PHE A 84 8.73 -1.47 -16.25
N LEU A 85 9.33 -0.34 -15.84
CA LEU A 85 9.92 0.66 -16.75
C LEU A 85 11.28 0.25 -17.32
N LYS A 86 11.96 -0.74 -16.71
CA LYS A 86 13.29 -1.19 -17.14
C LYS A 86 13.24 -2.17 -18.32
N ARG A 87 12.06 -2.41 -18.89
CA ARG A 87 11.85 -3.30 -20.04
C ARG A 87 12.03 -2.59 -21.36
#